data_AF-A0A450WNW5-F1
#
_entry.id   AF-A0A450WNW5-F1
#
_cell.length_a   1.000
_cell.length_b   1.000
_cell.length_c   1.000
_cell.angle_alpha   90.00
_cell.angle_beta   90.00
_cell.angle_gamma   90.00
#
_symmetry.space_group_name_H-M   'P 1'
#
loop_
_entity.id
_entity.type
_entity.pdbx_description
1 polymer ?
#
loop_
_entity_poly.entity_id
_entity_poly.type
_entity_poly.pdbx_seq_one_letter_code
_entity_poly.pdbx_strand_id
1 'polypeptide(L)'
;MSAAQDHPDILPSSFKTDQFQRDMELFTVLTELSTLAESVMSQIDDTRLALGSEAMRQSTQIYEYVKTAAKTTPGLKPVADQLGERWKVSKQRESGEPTE
;
A
#
# COMPACT_ATOMS: atom_id res chain seq x y z
N MET A 1 -11.88 -5.39 -36.19
CA MET A 1 -10.91 -5.24 -37.30
C MET A 1 -11.41 -5.89 -38.60
N SER A 2 -12.14 -7.01 -38.56
CA SER A 2 -12.64 -7.71 -39.75
C SER A 2 -13.30 -6.79 -40.78
N ALA A 3 -14.29 -5.98 -40.41
CA ALA A 3 -14.98 -5.10 -41.37
C ALA A 3 -14.07 -4.11 -42.13
N ALA A 4 -12.99 -3.61 -41.50
CA ALA A 4 -12.05 -2.70 -42.15
C ALA A 4 -10.92 -3.43 -42.90
N GLN A 5 -10.64 -4.67 -42.53
CA GLN A 5 -9.73 -5.56 -43.27
C GLN A 5 -10.41 -6.12 -44.53
N ASP A 6 -11.70 -6.45 -44.43
CA ASP A 6 -12.53 -7.00 -45.50
C ASP A 6 -12.96 -5.93 -46.52
N HIS A 7 -12.97 -4.65 -46.11
CA HIS A 7 -13.30 -3.49 -46.95
C HIS A 7 -12.26 -2.37 -46.78
N PRO A 8 -11.05 -2.51 -47.34
CA PRO A 8 -9.95 -1.57 -47.11
C PRO A 8 -10.20 -0.15 -47.66
N ASP A 9 -11.16 -0.01 -48.57
CA ASP A 9 -11.59 1.25 -49.19
C ASP A 9 -12.48 2.12 -48.29
N ILE A 10 -12.99 1.60 -47.18
CA ILE A 10 -13.78 2.39 -46.22
C ILE A 10 -12.92 3.36 -45.40
N LEU A 11 -11.62 3.11 -45.36
CA LEU A 11 -10.66 3.92 -44.61
C LEU A 11 -10.03 4.97 -45.53
N PRO A 12 -9.85 6.22 -45.04
CA PRO A 12 -9.08 7.22 -45.77
C PRO A 12 -7.65 6.72 -46.07
N SER A 13 -7.09 7.10 -47.22
CA SER A 13 -5.73 6.73 -47.60
C SER A 13 -4.63 7.24 -46.65
N SER A 14 -4.95 8.23 -45.82
CA SER A 14 -4.08 8.75 -44.76
C SER A 14 -4.08 7.88 -43.49
N PHE A 15 -5.03 6.96 -43.34
CA PHE A 15 -5.15 6.12 -42.15
C PHE A 15 -4.14 4.96 -42.21
N LYS A 16 -3.38 4.78 -41.13
CA LYS A 16 -2.32 3.77 -41.03
C LYS A 16 -2.80 2.56 -40.23
N THR A 17 -3.48 1.63 -40.91
CA THR A 17 -4.05 0.43 -40.29
C THR A 17 -3.02 -0.40 -39.51
N ASP A 18 -1.82 -0.58 -40.04
CA ASP A 18 -0.75 -1.32 -39.36
C ASP A 18 -0.29 -0.65 -38.06
N GLN A 19 -0.28 0.68 -38.02
CA GLN A 19 0.07 1.43 -36.81
C GLN A 19 -1.04 1.26 -35.77
N PHE A 20 -2.30 1.42 -36.18
CA PHE A 20 -3.44 1.21 -35.30
C PHE A 20 -3.46 -0.21 -34.72
N GLN A 21 -3.16 -1.23 -35.55
CA GLN A 21 -3.09 -2.61 -35.08
C GLN A 21 -2.01 -2.80 -34.01
N ARG A 22 -0.80 -2.28 -34.23
CA ARG A 22 0.27 -2.30 -33.22
C ARG A 22 -0.13 -1.59 -31.92
N ASP A 23 -0.81 -0.45 -32.02
CA ASP A 23 -1.26 0.32 -30.86
C ASP A 23 -2.31 -0.47 -30.05
N MET A 24 -3.21 -1.19 -30.72
CA MET A 24 -4.21 -2.07 -30.07
C MET A 24 -3.59 -3.30 -29.42
N GLU A 25 -2.61 -3.92 -30.08
CA GLU A 25 -1.84 -5.03 -29.50
C GLU A 25 -1.10 -4.56 -28.25
N LEU A 26 -0.42 -3.41 -28.32
CA LEU A 26 0.26 -2.82 -27.17
C LEU A 26 -0.70 -2.46 -26.04
N PHE A 27 -1.85 -1.85 -26.35
CA PHE A 27 -2.88 -1.53 -25.36
C PHE A 27 -3.36 -2.78 -24.60
N THR A 28 -3.54 -3.90 -25.32
CA THR A 28 -3.95 -5.17 -24.71
C THR A 28 -2.89 -5.67 -23.73
N VAL A 29 -1.61 -5.69 -24.15
CA VAL A 29 -0.49 -6.10 -23.28
C VAL A 29 -0.38 -5.20 -22.05
N LEU A 30 -0.49 -3.88 -22.22
CA LEU A 30 -0.42 -2.94 -21.10
C LEU A 30 -1.59 -3.10 -20.14
N THR A 31 -2.79 -3.42 -20.64
CA THR A 31 -3.97 -3.70 -19.80
C THR A 31 -3.72 -4.92 -18.93
N GLU A 32 -3.21 -6.01 -19.50
CA GLU A 32 -2.86 -7.22 -18.74
C GLU A 32 -1.79 -6.95 -17.69
N LEU A 33 -0.74 -6.21 -18.04
CA LEU A 33 0.31 -5.81 -17.10
C LEU A 33 -0.22 -4.94 -15.96
N SER A 34 -1.17 -4.04 -16.22
CA SER A 34 -1.82 -3.24 -15.18
C SER A 34 -2.54 -4.12 -14.18
N THR A 35 -3.34 -5.09 -14.65
CA THR A 35 -4.06 -6.02 -13.77
C THR A 35 -3.11 -6.85 -12.91
N LEU A 36 -1.99 -7.31 -13.48
CA LEU A 36 -0.96 -8.03 -12.71
C LEU A 36 -0.31 -7.14 -11.65
N ALA A 37 0.02 -5.90 -12.00
CA ALA A 37 0.61 -4.93 -11.07
C ALA A 37 -0.33 -4.59 -9.91
N GLU A 38 -1.63 -4.42 -10.19
CA GLU A 38 -2.67 -4.21 -9.16
C GLU A 38 -2.77 -5.38 -8.18
N SER A 39 -2.70 -6.62 -8.68
CA SER A 39 -2.69 -7.81 -7.82
C SER A 39 -1.49 -7.86 -6.89
N VAL A 40 -0.29 -7.57 -7.41
CA VAL A 40 0.93 -7.50 -6.58
C VAL A 40 0.85 -6.37 -5.56
N MET A 41 0.35 -5.20 -5.96
CA MET A 41 0.18 -4.07 -5.04
C MET A 41 -0.78 -4.41 -3.90
N SER A 42 -1.90 -5.07 -4.20
CA SER A 42 -2.84 -5.54 -3.16
C SER A 42 -2.16 -6.46 -2.15
N GLN A 43 -1.34 -7.41 -2.60
CA GLN A 43 -0.61 -8.31 -1.70
C GLN A 43 0.41 -7.58 -0.83
N ILE A 44 1.08 -6.57 -1.39
CA ILE A 44 2.00 -5.71 -0.63
C ILE A 44 1.23 -4.97 0.46
N ASP A 45 0.09 -4.36 0.13
CA ASP A 45 -0.72 -3.61 1.08
C ASP A 45 -1.31 -4.51 2.18
N ASP A 46 -1.81 -5.70 1.83
CA ASP A 46 -2.27 -6.71 2.79
C ASP A 46 -1.15 -7.11 3.76
N THR A 47 0.07 -7.33 3.23
CA THR A 47 1.24 -7.67 4.05
C THR A 47 1.63 -6.52 4.97
N ARG A 48 1.62 -5.27 4.48
CA ARG A 48 1.92 -4.09 5.29
C ARG A 48 0.89 -3.91 6.41
N LEU A 49 -0.40 -4.14 6.11
CA LEU A 49 -1.47 -4.08 7.11
C LEU A 49 -1.29 -5.16 8.18
N ALA A 50 -1.04 -6.42 7.78
CA ALA A 50 -0.80 -7.53 8.69
C ALA A 50 0.39 -7.23 9.62
N LEU A 51 1.51 -6.76 9.06
CA LEU A 51 2.70 -6.40 9.83
C LEU A 51 2.49 -5.19 10.75
N GLY A 52 1.65 -4.22 10.35
CA GLY A 52 1.36 -3.03 11.16
C GLY A 52 0.75 -3.38 12.52
N SER A 53 -0.20 -4.31 12.54
CA SER A 53 -0.85 -4.76 13.78
C SER A 53 0.13 -5.48 14.71
N GLU A 54 0.98 -6.35 14.17
CA GLU A 54 2.00 -7.07 14.93
C GLU A 54 3.08 -6.11 15.44
N ALA A 55 3.52 -5.14 14.63
CA ALA A 55 4.47 -4.12 15.02
C ALA A 55 3.93 -3.24 16.18
N MET A 56 2.65 -2.89 16.17
CA MET A 56 2.00 -2.20 17.29
C MET A 56 1.98 -3.06 18.56
N ARG A 57 1.62 -4.34 18.44
CA ARG A 57 1.62 -5.29 19.57
C ARG A 57 3.03 -5.43 20.17
N GLN A 58 4.04 -5.63 19.33
CA GLN A 58 5.43 -5.75 19.75
C GLN A 58 5.94 -4.45 20.38
N SER A 59 5.56 -3.29 19.86
CA SER A 59 5.91 -1.99 20.45
C SER A 59 5.36 -1.85 21.87
N THR A 60 4.15 -2.34 22.12
CA THR A 60 3.56 -2.40 23.47
C THR A 60 4.38 -3.29 24.40
N GLN A 61 4.80 -4.47 23.91
CA GLN A 61 5.61 -5.40 24.71
C GLN A 61 6.97 -4.80 25.05
N ILE A 62 7.63 -4.13 24.09
CA ILE A 62 8.89 -3.44 24.31
C ILE A 62 8.74 -2.39 25.42
N TYR A 63 7.65 -1.61 25.41
CA TYR A 63 7.38 -0.65 26.48
C TYR A 63 7.23 -1.34 27.85
N GLU A 64 6.48 -2.43 27.95
CA GLU A 64 6.34 -3.17 29.22
C GLU A 64 7.66 -3.77 29.71
N TYR A 65 8.53 -4.24 28.81
CA TYR A 65 9.88 -4.67 29.16
C TYR A 65 10.74 -3.50 29.67
N VAL A 66 10.73 -2.35 29.00
CA VAL A 66 11.47 -1.15 29.43
C VAL A 66 10.98 -0.67 30.79
N LYS A 67 9.66 -0.63 31.00
CA LYS A 67 9.04 -0.25 32.27
C LYS A 67 9.39 -1.21 33.41
N THR A 68 9.48 -2.51 33.11
CA THR A 68 9.89 -3.52 34.09
C THR A 68 11.38 -3.38 34.43
N ALA A 69 12.24 -3.26 33.41
CA ALA A 69 13.69 -3.09 33.58
C ALA A 69 14.05 -1.78 34.31
N ALA A 70 13.27 -0.71 34.12
CA ALA A 70 13.46 0.56 34.81
C ALA A 70 13.33 0.47 36.35
N LYS A 71 12.77 -0.63 36.89
CA LYS A 71 12.71 -0.86 38.34
C LYS A 71 14.05 -1.29 38.93
N THR A 72 14.89 -1.95 38.13
CA THR A 72 16.12 -2.60 38.61
C THR A 72 17.38 -2.02 37.97
N THR A 73 17.25 -1.39 36.79
CA THR A 73 18.40 -0.89 36.02
C THR A 73 18.50 0.63 36.12
N PRO A 74 19.58 1.18 36.70
CA PRO A 74 19.83 2.61 36.75
C PRO A 74 19.84 3.24 35.35
N GLY A 75 19.31 4.45 35.21
CA GLY A 75 19.30 5.19 33.94
C GLY A 75 18.16 4.86 32.97
N LEU A 76 17.38 3.78 33.21
CA LEU A 76 16.24 3.40 32.35
C LEU A 76 14.92 4.09 32.73
N LYS A 77 14.83 4.66 33.93
CA LYS A 77 13.62 5.35 34.42
C LYS A 77 13.18 6.53 33.52
N PRO A 78 14.08 7.44 33.08
CA PRO A 78 13.70 8.52 32.17
C PRO A 78 13.17 8.02 30.81
N VAL A 79 13.71 6.90 30.32
CA VAL A 79 13.30 6.29 29.05
C VAL A 79 11.89 5.69 29.17
N ALA A 80 11.61 4.99 30.28
CA ALA A 80 10.30 4.45 30.56
C ALA A 80 9.23 5.55 30.69
N ASP A 81 9.56 6.64 31.40
CA ASP A 81 8.64 7.77 31.59
C ASP A 81 8.33 8.47 30.24
N GLN A 82 9.35 8.68 29.39
CA GLN A 82 9.17 9.27 28.06
C GLN A 82 8.29 8.41 27.15
N LEU A 83 8.47 7.09 27.15
CA LEU A 83 7.62 6.17 26.39
C LEU A 83 6.18 6.16 26.92
N GLY A 84 6.00 6.25 28.24
CA GLY A 84 4.69 6.33 28.88
C GLY A 84 3.89 7.55 28.47
N GLU A 85 4.53 8.73 28.32
CA GLU A 85 3.85 9.93 27.84
C GLU A 85 3.38 9.80 26.39
N ARG A 86 4.20 9.21 25.52
CA ARG A 86 3.80 8.94 24.12
C ARG A 86 2.60 8.01 24.04
N TRP A 87 2.55 7.00 24.92
CA TRP A 87 1.45 6.03 24.98
C TRP A 87 0.11 6.66 25.38
N LYS A 88 0.12 7.62 26.32
CA LYS A 88 -1.09 8.35 26.72
C LYS A 88 -1.67 9.16 25.56
N VAL A 89 -0.81 9.79 24.76
CA VAL A 89 -1.20 10.57 23.58
C VAL A 89 -1.79 9.67 22.49
N SER A 90 -1.21 8.49 22.24
CA SER A 90 -1.75 7.55 21.25
C SER A 90 -3.12 6.99 21.66
N LYS A 91 -3.34 6.68 22.95
CA LYS A 91 -4.65 6.21 23.45
C LYS A 91 -5.75 7.25 23.30
N GLN A 92 -5.44 8.53 23.52
CA GLN A 92 -6.41 9.62 23.33
C GLN A 92 -6.87 9.77 21.88
N ARG A 93 -5.97 9.54 20.91
CA ARG A 93 -6.30 9.59 19.48
C ARG A 93 -7.14 8.40 19.01
N GLU A 94 -6.96 7.24 19.63
CA GLU A 94 -7.74 6.02 19.32
C GLU A 94 -9.16 6.09 19.92
N SER A 95 -9.34 6.75 21.05
CA SER A 95 -10.66 6.99 21.69
C SER A 95 -11.44 8.18 21.12
N GLY A 96 -10.86 8.94 20.19
CA GLY A 96 -11.55 10.01 19.47
C GLY A 96 -11.95 9.52 18.08
N GLU A 97 -13.19 9.06 17.93
CA GLU A 97 -13.80 8.92 16.60
C GLU A 97 -13.73 10.26 15.84
N PRO A 98 -13.58 10.25 14.51
CA PRO A 98 -13.46 11.47 13.73
C PRO A 98 -14.79 12.24 13.77
N THR A 99 -14.77 13.48 14.24
CA THR A 99 -15.82 14.44 13.92
C THR A 99 -15.83 14.63 12.40
N GLU A 100 -17.01 14.46 11.80
CA GLU A 100 -17.36 14.68 10.38
C GLU A 100 -16.63 15.85 9.70
#